data_AF-A0A1V4X228-F1
#
_entry.id   AF-A0A1V4X228-F1
#
_cell.length_a   1.000
_cell.length_b   1.000
_cell.length_c   1.000
_cell.angle_alpha   90.00
_cell.angle_beta   90.00
_cell.angle_gamma   90.00
#
_symmetry.space_group_name_H-M   'P 1'
#
loop_
_entity.id
_entity.type
_entity.pdbx_description
1 polymer ?
#
loop_
_entity_poly.entity_id
_entity_poly.type
_entity_poly.pdbx_seq_one_letter_code
_entity_poly.pdbx_strand_id
1 'polypeptide(L)'
;MKSLNDFIGCPFKNMGRGEFDPVTRKPFYDCYGLFIAIYRECYGIELPDYRISCFATEEIRVQFEEEVGKWEELEKPEVPCAVALAANPHFPGMICHFGVYIGNGKFIHTLRKTASITSIVYDPVWKNKIKGYFKWKASS
;
A
#
# COMPACT_ATOMS: atom_id res chain seq x y z
N MET A 1 14.38 2.78 -13.32
CA MET A 1 13.86 2.76 -11.93
C MET A 1 13.26 4.13 -11.67
N LYS A 2 11.97 4.20 -11.31
CA LYS A 2 11.32 5.48 -11.00
C LYS A 2 11.72 5.98 -9.62
N SER A 3 11.58 7.28 -9.40
CA SER A 3 11.74 7.86 -8.07
C SER A 3 10.46 7.69 -7.27
N LEU A 4 10.56 7.51 -5.95
CA LEU A 4 9.40 7.56 -5.05
C LEU A 4 8.63 8.89 -5.18
N ASN A 5 9.31 9.98 -5.52
CA ASN A 5 8.68 11.29 -5.73
C ASN A 5 7.70 11.30 -6.91
N ASP A 6 7.86 10.40 -7.90
CA ASP A 6 6.97 10.29 -9.05
C ASP A 6 5.57 9.78 -8.64
N PHE A 7 5.49 9.11 -7.50
CA PHE A 7 4.25 8.55 -6.95
C PHE A 7 3.54 9.49 -5.97
N ILE A 8 4.20 10.55 -5.50
CA ILE A 8 3.57 11.53 -4.59
C ILE A 8 2.62 12.41 -5.40
N GLY A 9 1.40 12.59 -4.90
CA GLY A 9 0.36 13.39 -5.54
C GLY A 9 -0.36 12.70 -6.71
N CYS A 10 -0.14 11.40 -6.93
CA CYS A 10 -0.93 10.63 -7.89
C CYS A 10 -2.41 10.56 -7.45
N PRO A 11 -3.37 10.89 -8.34
CA PRO A 11 -4.78 10.93 -8.00
C PRO A 11 -5.32 9.54 -7.64
N PHE A 12 -6.29 9.52 -6.71
CA PHE A 12 -6.95 8.28 -6.34
C PHE A 12 -7.99 7.86 -7.38
N LYS A 13 -7.99 6.57 -7.74
CA LYS A 13 -9.09 5.92 -8.48
C LYS A 13 -9.21 4.48 -8.00
N ASN A 14 -10.42 4.05 -7.65
CA ASN A 14 -10.66 2.64 -7.33
C ASN A 14 -10.25 1.77 -8.53
N MET A 15 -9.57 0.65 -8.27
CA MET A 15 -9.01 -0.22 -9.30
C MET A 15 -7.93 0.44 -10.16
N GLY A 16 -7.42 1.61 -9.76
CA GLY A 16 -6.36 2.32 -10.46
C GLY A 16 -5.07 1.52 -10.45
N ARG A 17 -4.45 1.35 -11.62
CA ARG A 17 -3.23 0.58 -11.87
C ARG A 17 -2.20 1.36 -12.70
N GLY A 18 -2.32 2.68 -12.69
CA GLY A 18 -1.41 3.58 -13.36
C GLY A 18 -1.95 4.19 -14.64
N GLU A 19 -3.26 4.08 -14.92
CA GLU A 19 -3.86 4.78 -16.06
C GLU A 19 -3.62 6.29 -15.93
N PHE A 20 -3.23 6.93 -17.03
CA PHE A 20 -2.84 8.33 -17.02
C PHE A 20 -4.05 9.25 -16.81
N ASP A 21 -3.98 10.15 -15.83
CA ASP A 21 -4.92 11.25 -15.66
C ASP A 21 -4.52 12.44 -16.54
N PRO A 22 -5.33 12.82 -17.55
CA PRO A 22 -5.03 13.98 -18.40
C PRO A 22 -5.07 15.31 -17.63
N VAL A 23 -5.76 15.38 -16.49
CA VAL A 23 -5.91 16.63 -15.71
C VAL A 23 -4.68 16.87 -14.84
N THR A 24 -4.33 15.93 -13.96
CA THR A 24 -3.16 16.07 -13.08
C THR A 24 -1.84 15.71 -13.75
N ARG A 25 -1.89 15.12 -14.96
CA ARG A 25 -0.75 14.56 -15.69
C ARG A 25 0.02 13.50 -14.89
N LYS A 26 -0.71 12.78 -14.03
CA LYS A 26 -0.17 11.72 -13.16
C LYS A 26 -0.99 10.44 -13.29
N PRO A 27 -0.39 9.27 -13.03
CA PRO A 27 -1.12 8.01 -13.04
C PRO A 27 -2.14 7.92 -11.89
N PHE A 28 -3.28 7.29 -12.15
CA PHE A 28 -4.30 6.95 -11.16
C PHE A 28 -3.93 5.67 -10.40
N TYR A 29 -4.12 5.69 -9.08
CA TYR A 29 -3.93 4.52 -8.24
C TYR A 29 -4.99 4.39 -7.16
N ASP A 30 -5.34 3.16 -6.79
CA ASP A 30 -5.87 2.87 -5.45
C ASP A 30 -4.72 2.49 -4.50
N CYS A 31 -5.04 2.10 -3.27
CA CYS A 31 -4.03 1.75 -2.28
C CYS A 31 -3.16 0.56 -2.70
N TYR A 32 -3.75 -0.46 -3.32
CA TYR A 32 -3.04 -1.66 -3.72
C TYR A 32 -2.29 -1.49 -5.06
N GLY A 33 -2.90 -0.79 -6.01
CA GLY A 33 -2.28 -0.41 -7.27
C GLY A 33 -1.06 0.48 -7.09
N LEU A 34 -1.12 1.44 -6.16
CA LEU A 34 0.04 2.23 -5.75
C LEU A 34 1.11 1.34 -5.12
N PHE A 35 0.69 0.45 -4.22
CA PHE A 35 1.57 -0.48 -3.51
C PHE A 35 2.38 -1.35 -4.48
N ILE A 36 1.72 -2.08 -5.39
CA ILE A 36 2.41 -2.93 -6.37
C ILE A 36 3.25 -2.11 -7.37
N ALA A 37 2.78 -0.93 -7.78
CA ALA A 37 3.52 -0.08 -8.71
C ALA A 37 4.83 0.42 -8.09
N ILE A 38 4.85 0.77 -6.81
CA ILE A 38 6.07 1.19 -6.13
C ILE A 38 7.05 0.01 -5.99
N TYR A 39 6.57 -1.17 -5.59
CA TYR A 39 7.40 -2.38 -5.52
C TYR A 39 8.07 -2.68 -6.87
N ARG A 40 7.29 -2.64 -7.96
CA ARG A 40 7.81 -2.90 -9.30
C ARG A 40 8.76 -1.82 -9.79
N GLU A 41 8.34 -0.55 -9.78
CA GLU A 41 9.03 0.53 -10.49
C GLU A 41 10.22 1.11 -9.71
N CYS A 42 10.16 1.09 -8.37
CA CYS A 42 11.22 1.62 -7.50
C CYS A 42 12.14 0.53 -6.96
N TYR A 43 11.66 -0.70 -6.79
CA TYR A 43 12.45 -1.77 -6.15
C TYR A 43 12.65 -3.01 -7.03
N GLY A 44 12.03 -3.07 -8.22
CA GLY A 44 12.18 -4.20 -9.14
C GLY A 44 11.56 -5.50 -8.64
N ILE A 45 10.62 -5.42 -7.68
CA ILE A 45 9.95 -6.58 -7.09
C ILE A 45 8.56 -6.71 -7.70
N GLU A 46 8.31 -7.82 -8.39
CA GLU A 46 6.99 -8.16 -8.94
C GLU A 46 6.13 -8.77 -7.84
N LEU A 47 4.94 -8.18 -7.64
CA LEU A 47 3.92 -8.66 -6.71
C LEU A 47 2.67 -9.08 -7.49
N PRO A 48 1.88 -10.05 -7.01
CA PRO A 48 0.62 -10.41 -7.65
C PRO A 48 -0.37 -9.23 -7.68
N ASP A 49 -1.17 -9.11 -8.74
CA ASP A 49 -2.26 -8.14 -8.82
C ASP A 49 -3.60 -8.86 -8.71
N TYR A 50 -4.16 -8.91 -7.50
CA TYR A 50 -5.41 -9.64 -7.24
C TYR A 50 -6.67 -8.97 -7.79
N ARG A 51 -6.58 -7.73 -8.31
CA ARG A 51 -7.71 -7.00 -8.91
C ARG A 51 -8.97 -6.94 -8.02
N ILE A 52 -8.77 -6.79 -6.71
CA ILE A 52 -9.85 -6.58 -5.74
C ILE A 52 -10.11 -5.09 -5.58
N SER A 53 -11.40 -4.70 -5.55
CA SER A 53 -11.82 -3.34 -5.25
C SER A 53 -11.31 -2.90 -3.88
N CYS A 54 -10.71 -1.72 -3.76
CA CYS A 54 -10.18 -1.24 -2.48
C CYS A 54 -11.27 -0.95 -1.43
N PHE A 55 -12.55 -1.04 -1.82
CA PHE A 55 -13.70 -0.93 -0.91
C PHE A 55 -14.19 -2.29 -0.38
N ALA A 56 -13.76 -3.40 -0.99
CA ALA A 56 -14.16 -4.75 -0.62
C ALA A 56 -13.35 -5.26 0.58
N THR A 57 -13.61 -4.69 1.76
CA THR A 57 -12.81 -4.94 2.99
C THR A 57 -12.67 -6.43 3.31
N GLU A 58 -13.75 -7.20 3.16
CA GLU A 58 -13.76 -8.63 3.46
C GLU A 58 -12.95 -9.45 2.45
N GLU A 59 -13.10 -9.18 1.15
CA GLU A 59 -12.32 -9.84 0.10
C GLU A 59 -10.81 -9.55 0.26
N ILE A 60 -10.46 -8.30 0.61
CA ILE A 60 -9.06 -7.94 0.88
C ILE A 60 -8.51 -8.71 2.07
N ARG A 61 -9.31 -8.89 3.14
CA ARG A 61 -8.90 -9.68 4.32
C ARG A 61 -8.64 -11.13 3.93
N VAL A 62 -9.59 -11.76 3.22
CA VAL A 62 -9.45 -13.16 2.78
C VAL A 62 -8.19 -13.31 1.93
N GLN A 63 -7.99 -12.41 0.96
CA GLN A 63 -6.80 -12.45 0.11
C GLN A 63 -5.50 -12.26 0.91
N PHE A 64 -5.49 -11.38 1.93
CA PHE A 64 -4.35 -11.21 2.82
C PHE A 64 -4.06 -12.49 3.59
N GLU A 65 -5.07 -13.15 4.16
CA GLU A 65 -4.91 -14.40 4.92
C GLU A 65 -4.36 -15.55 4.07
N GLU A 66 -4.75 -15.64 2.80
CA GLU A 66 -4.22 -16.63 1.86
C GLU A 66 -2.74 -16.39 1.53
N GLU A 67 -2.32 -15.12 1.49
CA GLU A 67 -1.03 -14.73 0.95
C GLU A 67 0.00 -14.41 2.03
N VAL A 68 -0.41 -14.16 3.28
CA VAL A 68 0.48 -13.74 4.38
C VAL A 68 1.62 -14.72 4.61
N GLY A 69 1.43 -16.01 4.33
CA GLY A 69 2.50 -17.03 4.40
C GLY A 69 3.67 -16.78 3.43
N LYS A 70 3.44 -16.03 2.34
CA LYS A 70 4.48 -15.58 1.39
C LYS A 70 5.21 -14.32 1.85
N TRP A 71 4.79 -13.76 2.97
CA TRP A 71 5.44 -12.60 3.57
C TRP A 71 6.17 -13.00 4.86
N GLU A 72 7.18 -12.22 5.23
CA GLU A 72 7.83 -12.26 6.54
C GLU A 72 7.27 -11.13 7.39
N GLU A 73 6.70 -11.43 8.54
CA GLU A 73 6.34 -10.39 9.49
C GLU A 73 7.62 -9.82 10.12
N LEU A 74 7.70 -8.49 10.18
CA LEU A 74 8.84 -7.76 10.74
C LEU A 74 8.45 -7.09 12.05
N GLU A 75 9.33 -7.17 13.05
CA GLU A 75 9.17 -6.43 14.31
C GLU A 75 9.31 -4.90 14.11
N LYS A 76 10.12 -4.49 13.13
CA LYS A 76 10.39 -3.09 12.79
C LYS A 76 10.34 -2.91 11.27
N PRO A 77 9.89 -1.73 10.78
CA PRO A 77 9.78 -1.51 9.35
C PRO A 77 11.15 -1.41 8.66
N GLU A 78 11.30 -2.11 7.54
CA GLU A 78 12.47 -2.09 6.66
C GLU A 78 12.10 -1.55 5.27
N VAL A 79 13.05 -1.00 4.52
CA VAL A 79 12.78 -0.48 3.17
C VAL A 79 13.13 -1.53 2.11
N PRO A 80 12.23 -1.83 1.15
CA PRO A 80 10.78 -1.66 1.23
C PRO A 80 10.13 -2.76 2.08
N CYS A 81 9.08 -2.40 2.82
CA CYS A 81 8.17 -3.37 3.42
C CYS A 81 6.73 -2.89 3.27
N ALA A 82 5.79 -3.81 3.30
CA ALA A 82 4.38 -3.50 3.37
C ALA A 82 4.04 -2.98 4.77
N VAL A 83 3.25 -1.93 4.81
CA VAL A 83 2.58 -1.45 6.01
C VAL A 83 1.13 -1.88 5.87
N ALA A 84 0.70 -2.86 6.66
CA ALA A 84 -0.67 -3.35 6.66
C ALA A 84 -1.51 -2.56 7.66
N LEU A 85 -2.66 -2.02 7.22
CA LEU A 85 -3.49 -1.15 8.03
C LEU A 85 -4.95 -1.62 8.08
N ALA A 86 -5.56 -1.43 9.25
CA ALA A 86 -7.01 -1.44 9.41
C ALA A 86 -7.57 -0.01 9.19
N ALA A 87 -7.83 0.32 7.93
CA ALA A 87 -8.32 1.64 7.56
C ALA A 87 -9.84 1.81 7.78
N ASN A 88 -10.60 0.71 7.77
CA ASN A 88 -12.04 0.73 7.94
C ASN A 88 -12.43 0.96 9.43
N PRO A 89 -13.08 2.08 9.78
CA PRO A 89 -13.44 2.38 11.17
C PRO A 89 -14.50 1.43 11.74
N HIS A 90 -15.31 0.78 10.89
CA HIS A 90 -16.30 -0.21 11.34
C HIS A 90 -15.64 -1.54 11.74
N PHE A 91 -14.43 -1.81 11.25
CA PHE A 91 -13.68 -3.05 11.49
C PHE A 91 -12.21 -2.74 11.86
N PRO A 92 -11.95 -2.17 13.06
CA PRO A 92 -10.63 -1.63 13.43
C PRO A 92 -9.53 -2.69 13.61
N GLY A 93 -9.89 -3.99 13.59
CA GLY A 93 -8.95 -5.11 13.59
C GLY A 93 -8.65 -5.70 12.22
N MET A 94 -9.43 -5.35 11.18
CA MET A 94 -9.36 -6.00 9.88
C MET A 94 -8.38 -5.30 8.95
N ILE A 95 -7.34 -6.01 8.54
CA ILE A 95 -6.39 -5.52 7.52
C ILE A 95 -7.12 -5.41 6.18
N CYS A 96 -7.22 -4.20 5.66
CA CYS A 96 -7.93 -3.91 4.42
C CYS A 96 -7.25 -2.82 3.57
N HIS A 97 -6.06 -2.38 3.98
CA HIS A 97 -5.37 -1.26 3.36
C HIS A 97 -3.87 -1.48 3.45
N PHE A 98 -3.15 -1.12 2.39
CA PHE A 98 -1.70 -1.30 2.31
C PHE A 98 -1.00 0.01 1.95
N GLY A 99 0.20 0.17 2.49
CA GLY A 99 1.15 1.21 2.10
C GLY A 99 2.56 0.63 1.99
N VAL A 100 3.49 1.42 1.48
CA VAL A 100 4.91 1.01 1.35
C VAL A 100 5.74 1.84 2.32
N TYR A 101 6.50 1.20 3.20
CA TYR A 101 7.48 1.89 4.01
C TYR A 101 8.67 2.34 3.14
N ILE A 102 9.02 3.61 3.26
CA ILE A 102 10.02 4.28 2.41
C ILE A 102 11.20 4.85 3.23
N GLY A 103 11.31 4.44 4.50
CA GLY A 103 12.41 4.84 5.39
C GLY A 103 12.08 6.07 6.23
N ASN A 104 12.95 6.37 7.20
CA ASN A 104 12.85 7.53 8.07
C ASN A 104 11.48 7.68 8.78
N GLY A 105 10.88 6.55 9.17
CA GLY A 105 9.56 6.53 9.79
C GLY A 105 8.40 6.88 8.86
N LYS A 106 8.64 6.98 7.54
CA LYS A 106 7.63 7.36 6.54
C LYS A 106 7.15 6.17 5.74
N PHE A 107 5.87 6.20 5.39
CA PHE A 107 5.28 5.29 4.43
C PHE A 107 4.42 6.07 3.44
N ILE A 108 4.32 5.56 2.21
CA ILE A 108 3.50 6.13 1.15
C ILE A 108 2.25 5.28 0.94
N HIS A 109 1.11 5.96 0.78
CA HIS A 109 -0.19 5.33 0.56
C HIS A 109 -1.14 6.35 -0.10
N THR A 110 -2.32 5.90 -0.52
CA THR A 110 -3.38 6.77 -1.06
C THR A 110 -4.71 6.40 -0.42
N LEU A 111 -5.67 7.34 -0.33
CA LEU A 111 -7.02 7.12 0.20
C LEU A 111 -8.03 7.77 -0.75
N ARG A 112 -9.31 7.38 -0.69
CA ARG A 112 -10.34 7.88 -1.62
C ARG A 112 -10.40 9.40 -1.78
N LYS A 113 -10.20 10.14 -0.68
CA LYS A 113 -10.30 11.61 -0.64
C LYS A 113 -8.94 12.32 -0.68
N THR A 114 -7.85 11.58 -0.84
CA THR A 114 -6.50 12.14 -0.88
C THR A 114 -5.79 11.62 -2.12
N ALA A 115 -4.85 12.39 -2.65
CA ALA A 115 -3.89 11.80 -3.58
C ALA A 115 -2.98 10.81 -2.81
N SER A 116 -2.01 10.25 -3.53
CA SER A 116 -0.92 9.50 -2.91
C SER A 116 -0.07 10.45 -2.06
N ILE A 117 0.08 10.14 -0.77
CA ILE A 117 0.74 10.98 0.24
C ILE A 117 1.72 10.15 1.06
N THR A 118 2.65 10.84 1.71
CA THR A 118 3.52 10.25 2.73
C THR A 118 2.98 10.54 4.12
N SER A 119 2.93 9.50 4.94
CA SER A 119 2.49 9.55 6.34
C SER A 119 3.59 9.00 7.25
N ILE A 120 3.51 9.30 8.55
CA ILE A 120 4.50 8.84 9.54
C ILE A 120 3.93 7.65 10.31
N VAL A 121 4.68 6.54 10.40
CA VAL A 121 4.22 5.29 11.06
C VAL A 121 4.01 5.44 12.57
N TYR A 122 4.66 6.43 13.19
CA TYR A 122 4.57 6.73 14.61
C TYR A 122 3.50 7.78 14.95
N ASP A 123 2.87 8.39 13.95
CA ASP A 123 1.78 9.34 14.16
C ASP A 123 0.60 8.62 14.84
N PRO A 124 0.03 9.15 15.95
CA PRO A 124 -1.11 8.53 16.63
C PRO A 124 -2.30 8.19 15.73
N VAL A 125 -2.51 8.94 14.64
CA VAL A 125 -3.57 8.69 13.65
C VAL A 125 -3.35 7.35 12.95
N TRP A 126 -2.10 7.02 12.63
CA TRP A 126 -1.72 5.83 11.87
C TRP A 126 -1.28 4.67 12.76
N LYS A 127 -0.57 4.95 13.85
CA LYS A 127 0.00 3.96 14.77
C LYS A 127 -1.03 2.93 15.24
N ASN A 128 -2.25 3.38 15.58
CA ASN A 128 -3.31 2.48 16.06
C ASN A 128 -3.98 1.66 14.93
N LYS A 129 -3.82 2.11 13.68
CA LYS A 129 -4.36 1.46 12.48
C LYS A 129 -3.37 0.45 11.88
N ILE A 130 -2.07 0.68 12.02
CA ILE A 130 -1.03 -0.25 11.56
C ILE A 130 -1.14 -1.54 12.36
N LYS A 131 -1.26 -2.67 11.66
CA LYS A 131 -1.40 -4.02 12.25
C LYS A 131 -0.16 -4.86 12.10
N GLY A 132 0.75 -4.48 11.22
CA GLY A 132 2.02 -5.16 11.04
C GLY A 132 2.83 -4.60 9.89
N TYR A 133 4.09 -5.03 9.84
CA TYR A 133 5.01 -4.77 8.76
C TYR A 133 5.38 -6.09 8.12
N PHE A 134 5.39 -6.15 6.80
CA PHE A 134 5.59 -7.41 6.08
C PHE A 134 6.61 -7.24 4.95
N LYS A 135 7.60 -8.12 4.89
CA LYS A 135 8.59 -8.18 3.81
C LYS A 135 8.23 -9.26 2.82
N TRP A 136 8.30 -8.95 1.53
CA TRP A 136 8.03 -9.95 0.51
C TRP A 136 9.14 -11.00 0.52
N LYS A 137 8.79 -12.27 0.74
CA LYS A 137 9.71 -13.38 0.49
C LYS A 137 9.57 -13.69 -0.99
N ALA A 138 10.50 -13.20 -1.80
CA ALA A 138 10.57 -13.62 -3.18
C ALA A 138 10.57 -15.15 -3.22
N SER A 139 9.62 -15.75 -3.93
CA SER A 139 9.66 -17.19 -4.20
C SER A 139 10.97 -17.45 -4.92
N SER A 140 11.87 -18.18 -4.26
CA SER A 140 13.12 -18.66 -4.85
C SER A 140 12.82 -19.66 -5.97
#